data_AF-L0DQW5-F1
#
_entry.id   AF-L0DQW5-F1
#
_cell.length_a   1.000
_cell.length_b   1.000
_cell.length_c   1.000
_cell.angle_alpha   90.00
_cell.angle_beta   90.00
_cell.angle_gamma   90.00
#
_symmetry.space_group_name_H-M   'P 1'
#
loop_
_entity.id
_entity.type
_entity.pdbx_description
1 polymer ?
#
loop_
_entity_poly.entity_id
_entity_poly.type
_entity_poly.pdbx_seq_one_letter_code
_entity_poly.pdbx_strand_id
1 'polypeptide(L)'
;MDFPQESSGWVGELLRAHRPPSERFQRRCEELAQAWVGIQKLRQAKHRLGLPLLGLPALLRSLAGTVDSPGLLDSVLGWAGLDLQVPTSLASAGAWGRLASALGLVRGEALFYLRLTFADLFEPEPLSGLVAFRHDGGDDGGEVTLDSLNIQLDGLSRHWAGTAREHLKACEQALFDAWDETGFDEHDPPGLPS
;
A
#
# COMPACT_ATOMS: atom_id res chain seq x y z
N MET A 1 -55.44 7.29 29.95
CA MET A 1 -54.44 7.98 29.11
C MET A 1 -54.13 7.04 27.97
N ASP A 2 -54.79 7.24 26.83
CA ASP A 2 -54.54 6.47 25.62
C ASP A 2 -53.38 7.11 24.86
N PHE A 3 -52.34 6.32 24.57
CA PHE A 3 -51.29 6.73 23.65
C PHE A 3 -51.78 6.50 22.22
N PRO A 4 -51.66 7.50 21.32
CA PRO A 4 -52.10 7.33 19.93
C PRO A 4 -51.19 6.33 19.20
N GLN A 5 -51.84 5.30 18.65
CA GLN A 5 -51.26 4.17 17.89
C GLN A 5 -50.72 4.53 16.48
N GLU A 6 -50.50 5.82 16.16
CA GLU A 6 -50.22 6.29 14.79
C GLU A 6 -48.72 6.38 14.43
N SER A 7 -47.81 6.09 15.36
CA SER A 7 -46.37 6.29 15.18
C SER A 7 -45.65 5.23 14.34
N SER A 8 -46.36 4.27 13.75
CA SER A 8 -45.75 3.18 12.95
C SER A 8 -45.85 3.37 11.44
N GLY A 9 -46.78 4.21 10.96
CA GLY A 9 -47.04 4.40 9.53
C GLY A 9 -45.93 5.16 8.81
N TRP A 10 -45.38 6.20 9.44
CA TRP A 10 -44.38 7.08 8.85
C TRP A 10 -43.02 6.38 8.63
N VAL A 11 -42.64 5.44 9.51
CA VAL A 11 -41.42 4.63 9.34
C VAL A 11 -41.54 3.72 8.12
N GLY A 12 -42.73 3.14 7.89
CA GLY A 12 -43.01 2.35 6.70
C GLY A 12 -42.98 3.18 5.41
N GLU A 13 -43.44 4.43 5.45
CA GLU A 13 -43.35 5.36 4.32
C GLU A 13 -41.92 5.84 4.08
N LEU A 14 -41.12 6.07 5.12
CA LEU A 14 -39.70 6.43 5.01
C LEU A 14 -38.85 5.29 4.46
N LEU A 15 -39.10 4.06 4.91
CA LEU A 15 -38.45 2.86 4.40
C LEU A 15 -38.87 2.55 2.95
N ARG A 16 -40.11 2.86 2.54
CA ARG A 16 -40.56 2.77 1.14
C ARG A 16 -40.05 3.91 0.27
N ALA A 17 -39.86 5.10 0.84
CA ALA A 17 -39.31 6.27 0.16
C ALA A 17 -37.80 6.12 -0.12
N HIS A 18 -37.10 5.31 0.68
CA HIS A 18 -35.73 4.89 0.39
C HIS A 18 -35.75 3.78 -0.65
N ARG A 19 -35.52 4.14 -1.92
CA ARG A 19 -35.26 3.14 -2.98
C ARG A 19 -34.18 2.18 -2.50
N PRO A 20 -34.33 0.85 -2.71
CA PRO A 20 -33.22 -0.06 -2.46
C PRO A 20 -32.01 0.43 -3.27
N PRO A 21 -30.79 0.37 -2.70
CA PRO A 21 -29.61 0.81 -3.40
C PRO A 21 -29.49 0.06 -4.73
N SER A 22 -29.15 0.76 -5.80
CA SER A 22 -29.01 0.13 -7.13
C SER A 22 -28.01 -1.02 -7.07
N GLU A 23 -28.21 -2.06 -7.88
CA GLU A 23 -27.27 -3.19 -7.99
C GLU A 23 -25.82 -2.74 -8.24
N ARG A 24 -25.64 -1.65 -9.01
CA ARG A 24 -24.32 -1.05 -9.25
C ARG A 24 -23.68 -0.52 -7.97
N PHE A 25 -24.45 0.12 -7.10
CA PHE A 25 -23.96 0.62 -5.82
C PHE A 25 -23.64 -0.54 -4.88
N GLN A 26 -24.54 -1.54 -4.78
CA GLN A 26 -24.33 -2.72 -3.93
C GLN A 26 -23.04 -3.45 -4.30
N ARG A 27 -22.85 -3.76 -5.59
CA ARG A 27 -21.61 -4.37 -6.10
C ARG A 27 -20.39 -3.52 -5.77
N ARG A 28 -20.49 -2.19 -5.89
CA ARG A 28 -19.36 -1.31 -5.54
C ARG A 28 -19.05 -1.37 -4.04
N CYS A 29 -20.06 -1.42 -3.18
CA CYS A 29 -19.86 -1.60 -1.74
C CYS A 29 -19.21 -2.95 -1.42
N GLU A 30 -19.62 -4.03 -2.09
CA GLU A 30 -19.03 -5.35 -1.93
C GLU A 30 -17.56 -5.38 -2.36
N GLU A 31 -17.23 -4.82 -3.53
CA GLU A 31 -15.85 -4.66 -4.00
C GLU A 31 -14.98 -3.89 -2.99
N LEU A 32 -15.50 -2.77 -2.46
CA LEU A 32 -14.80 -1.96 -1.47
C LEU A 32 -14.62 -2.71 -0.14
N ALA A 33 -15.65 -3.42 0.32
CA ALA A 33 -15.57 -4.21 1.54
C ALA A 33 -14.54 -5.33 1.42
N GLN A 34 -14.51 -6.02 0.27
CA GLN A 34 -13.55 -7.09 0.01
C GLN A 34 -12.12 -6.56 -0.06
N ALA A 35 -11.90 -5.42 -0.72
CA ALA A 35 -10.61 -4.76 -0.73
C ALA A 35 -10.15 -4.35 0.68
N TRP A 36 -11.06 -3.81 1.50
CA TRP A 36 -10.73 -3.39 2.86
C TRP A 36 -10.36 -4.57 3.77
N VAL A 37 -11.12 -5.67 3.72
CA VAL A 37 -10.74 -6.92 4.40
C VAL A 37 -9.37 -7.41 3.90
N GLY A 38 -9.11 -7.27 2.60
CA GLY A 38 -7.83 -7.58 2.00
C GLY A 38 -6.68 -6.78 2.60
N ILE A 39 -6.82 -5.45 2.65
CA ILE A 39 -5.83 -4.54 3.24
C ILE A 39 -5.54 -4.89 4.70
N GLN A 40 -6.58 -5.17 5.51
CA GLN A 40 -6.38 -5.53 6.91
C GLN A 40 -5.60 -6.85 7.07
N LYS A 41 -5.89 -7.86 6.24
CA LYS A 41 -5.14 -9.11 6.23
C LYS A 41 -3.69 -8.91 5.80
N LEU A 42 -3.43 -8.08 4.78
CA LEU A 42 -2.07 -7.77 4.34
C LEU A 42 -1.28 -6.98 5.39
N ARG A 43 -1.93 -6.07 6.12
CA ARG A 43 -1.32 -5.36 7.25
C ARG A 43 -0.88 -6.35 8.34
N GLN A 44 -1.73 -7.30 8.70
CA GLN A 44 -1.38 -8.36 9.66
C GLN A 44 -0.23 -9.24 9.16
N ALA A 45 -0.23 -9.60 7.87
CA ALA A 45 0.86 -10.34 7.24
C ALA A 45 2.19 -9.58 7.29
N LYS A 46 2.18 -8.27 7.02
CA LYS A 46 3.36 -7.41 7.05
C LYS A 46 4.10 -7.47 8.39
N HIS A 47 3.36 -7.39 9.49
CA HIS A 47 3.96 -7.47 10.83
C HIS A 47 4.76 -8.76 11.07
N ARG A 48 4.44 -9.85 10.35
CA ARG A 48 5.15 -11.13 10.45
C ARG A 48 6.35 -11.22 9.49
N LEU A 49 6.29 -10.54 8.35
CA LEU A 49 7.31 -10.62 7.29
C LEU A 49 8.54 -9.73 7.57
N GLY A 50 8.41 -8.72 8.43
CA GLY A 50 9.48 -7.77 8.74
C GLY A 50 9.78 -6.83 7.55
N LEU A 51 11.05 -6.53 7.32
CA LEU A 51 11.53 -5.73 6.17
C LEU A 51 12.20 -6.65 5.11
N PRO A 52 11.41 -7.27 4.21
CA PRO A 52 11.95 -8.04 3.09
C PRO A 52 12.65 -7.13 2.08
N LEU A 53 13.76 -7.60 1.50
CA LEU A 53 14.43 -6.94 0.38
C LEU A 53 13.81 -7.43 -0.94
N LEU A 54 12.55 -7.08 -1.18
CA LEU A 54 11.78 -7.46 -2.37
C LEU A 54 11.18 -6.22 -3.03
N GLY A 55 11.33 -6.06 -4.35
CA GLY A 55 10.58 -5.06 -5.10
C GLY A 55 9.07 -5.24 -4.97
N LEU A 56 8.31 -4.18 -5.26
CA LEU A 56 6.87 -4.06 -5.00
C LEU A 56 6.04 -5.25 -5.51
N PRO A 57 6.21 -5.75 -6.75
CA PRO A 57 5.42 -6.89 -7.21
C PRO A 57 5.70 -8.17 -6.42
N ALA A 58 6.96 -8.41 -6.03
CA ALA A 58 7.35 -9.58 -5.25
C ALA A 58 6.91 -9.45 -3.78
N LEU A 59 7.04 -8.26 -3.18
CA LEU A 59 6.55 -7.95 -1.85
C LEU A 59 5.04 -8.24 -1.73
N LEU A 60 4.23 -7.68 -2.63
CA LEU A 60 2.77 -7.81 -2.54
C LEU A 60 2.30 -9.25 -2.77
N ARG A 61 2.95 -9.98 -3.68
CA ARG A 61 2.69 -11.42 -3.88
C ARG A 61 3.11 -12.25 -2.68
N SER A 62 4.25 -11.92 -2.06
CA SER A 62 4.71 -12.59 -0.84
C SER A 62 3.73 -12.38 0.32
N LEU A 63 3.33 -11.12 0.57
CA LEU A 63 2.31 -10.79 1.58
C LEU A 63 1.00 -11.54 1.32
N ALA A 64 0.51 -11.52 0.08
CA ALA A 64 -0.70 -12.27 -0.29
C ALA A 64 -0.54 -13.78 -0.09
N GLY A 65 0.64 -14.34 -0.39
CA GLY A 65 0.95 -15.77 -0.20
C GLY A 65 0.97 -16.21 1.27
N THR A 66 1.17 -15.28 2.22
CA THR A 66 1.02 -15.58 3.66
C THR A 66 -0.43 -15.60 4.14
N VAL A 67 -1.38 -15.24 3.27
CA VAL A 67 -2.80 -15.15 3.58
C VAL A 67 -3.55 -16.20 2.76
N ASP A 68 -4.21 -17.15 3.41
CA ASP A 68 -5.05 -18.17 2.76
C ASP A 68 -6.36 -17.56 2.21
N SER A 69 -6.27 -16.71 1.20
CA SER A 69 -7.42 -16.01 0.61
C SER A 69 -7.19 -15.77 -0.89
N PRO A 70 -7.57 -16.71 -1.76
CA PRO A 70 -7.42 -16.54 -3.21
C PRO A 70 -8.19 -15.32 -3.72
N GLY A 71 -7.61 -14.60 -4.69
CA GLY A 71 -8.20 -13.38 -5.28
C GLY A 71 -8.17 -12.13 -4.40
N LEU A 72 -7.69 -12.22 -3.15
CA LEU A 72 -7.59 -11.07 -2.25
C LEU A 72 -6.69 -9.98 -2.83
N LEU A 73 -5.55 -10.37 -3.40
CA LEU A 73 -4.61 -9.43 -3.98
C LEU A 73 -5.25 -8.65 -5.13
N ASP A 74 -6.03 -9.30 -5.99
CA ASP A 74 -6.70 -8.63 -7.12
C ASP A 74 -7.70 -7.57 -6.65
N SER A 75 -8.46 -7.85 -5.58
CA SER A 75 -9.38 -6.87 -4.99
C SER A 75 -8.62 -5.66 -4.42
N VAL A 76 -7.49 -5.89 -3.74
CA VAL A 76 -6.67 -4.81 -3.17
C VAL A 76 -6.02 -3.96 -4.26
N LEU A 77 -5.46 -4.59 -5.29
CA LEU A 77 -4.84 -3.92 -6.43
C LEU A 77 -5.89 -3.11 -7.22
N GLY A 78 -7.06 -3.69 -7.46
CA GLY A 78 -8.17 -3.02 -8.13
C GLY A 78 -8.70 -1.82 -7.36
N TRP A 79 -8.74 -1.89 -6.03
CA TRP A 79 -9.08 -0.74 -5.19
C TRP A 79 -8.02 0.35 -5.24
N ALA A 80 -6.73 -0.01 -5.15
CA ALA A 80 -5.64 0.96 -5.19
C ALA A 80 -5.46 1.60 -6.58
N GLY A 81 -5.91 0.90 -7.63
CA GLY A 81 -5.58 1.23 -9.01
C GLY A 81 -4.13 0.90 -9.37
N LEU A 82 -3.54 -0.10 -8.71
CA LEU A 82 -2.14 -0.50 -8.88
C LEU A 82 -2.01 -1.64 -9.89
N ASP A 83 -1.21 -1.45 -10.94
CA ASP A 83 -0.91 -2.48 -11.93
C ASP A 83 0.53 -3.00 -11.74
N LEU A 84 0.65 -4.27 -11.37
CA LEU A 84 1.94 -4.93 -11.14
C LEU A 84 2.71 -5.26 -12.43
N GLN A 85 2.11 -5.11 -13.61
CA GLN A 85 2.79 -5.28 -14.90
C GLN A 85 3.59 -4.04 -15.31
N VAL A 86 3.23 -2.86 -14.79
CA VAL A 86 3.91 -1.59 -15.06
C VAL A 86 4.25 -0.85 -13.76
N PRO A 87 5.02 -1.50 -12.85
CA PRO A 87 5.15 -1.07 -11.47
C PRO A 87 5.96 0.24 -11.31
N THR A 88 6.63 0.69 -12.37
CA THR A 88 7.40 1.94 -12.41
C THR A 88 6.68 3.07 -13.14
N SER A 89 5.40 2.93 -13.48
CA SER A 89 4.63 4.04 -14.05
C SER A 89 4.24 5.07 -12.98
N LEU A 90 4.05 6.34 -13.37
CA LEU A 90 3.59 7.41 -12.46
C LEU A 90 2.26 7.05 -11.77
N ALA A 91 1.34 6.47 -12.53
CA ALA A 91 0.06 6.01 -12.01
C ALA A 91 0.25 4.92 -10.94
N SER A 92 1.16 3.97 -11.17
CA SER A 92 1.49 2.93 -10.19
C SER A 92 2.19 3.48 -8.95
N ALA A 93 3.04 4.50 -9.09
CA ALA A 93 3.69 5.14 -7.94
C ALA A 93 2.67 5.85 -7.03
N GLY A 94 1.71 6.58 -7.60
CA GLY A 94 0.62 7.18 -6.82
C GLY A 94 -0.33 6.15 -6.21
N ALA A 95 -0.67 5.10 -6.97
CA ALA A 95 -1.47 3.97 -6.45
C ALA A 95 -0.76 3.24 -5.31
N TRP A 96 0.56 3.08 -5.42
CA TRP A 96 1.39 2.56 -4.35
C TRP A 96 1.38 3.46 -3.12
N GLY A 97 1.50 4.79 -3.26
CA GLY A 97 1.39 5.72 -2.14
C GLY A 97 0.09 5.54 -1.33
N ARG A 98 -1.06 5.45 -2.02
CA ARG A 98 -2.35 5.17 -1.38
C ARG A 98 -2.40 3.82 -0.69
N LEU A 99 -1.93 2.76 -1.37
CA LEU A 99 -1.93 1.41 -0.81
C LEU A 99 -0.99 1.29 0.39
N ALA A 100 0.20 1.88 0.30
CA ALA A 100 1.20 1.86 1.35
C ALA A 100 0.72 2.55 2.63
N SER A 101 0.10 3.72 2.50
CA SER A 101 -0.59 4.40 3.60
C SER A 101 -1.70 3.50 4.19
N ALA A 102 -2.55 2.90 3.34
CA ALA A 102 -3.58 1.98 3.78
C ALA A 102 -3.03 0.70 4.45
N LEU A 103 -1.83 0.24 4.08
CA LEU A 103 -1.14 -0.88 4.72
C LEU A 103 -0.46 -0.48 6.04
N GLY A 104 -0.43 0.81 6.39
CA GLY A 104 0.25 1.31 7.58
C GLY A 104 1.77 1.29 7.45
N LEU A 105 2.28 1.49 6.23
CA LEU A 105 3.70 1.78 6.02
C LEU A 105 4.00 3.20 6.50
N VAL A 106 5.24 3.43 6.93
CA VAL A 106 5.77 4.80 6.98
C VAL A 106 6.23 5.19 5.57
N ARG A 107 6.21 6.49 5.27
CA ARG A 107 6.57 7.07 3.96
C ARG A 107 7.96 6.64 3.53
N GLY A 108 8.91 6.58 4.46
CA GLY A 108 10.26 6.07 4.20
C GLY A 108 10.29 4.62 3.73
N GLU A 109 9.37 3.77 4.23
CA GLU A 109 9.28 2.36 3.86
C GLU A 109 8.63 2.21 2.48
N ALA A 110 7.61 3.01 2.20
CA ALA A 110 6.99 3.08 0.89
C ALA A 110 7.96 3.54 -0.20
N LEU A 111 8.75 4.57 0.11
CA LEU A 111 9.82 5.07 -0.76
C LEU A 111 10.88 4.00 -1.02
N PHE A 112 11.30 3.30 0.03
CA PHE A 112 12.28 2.22 -0.06
C PHE A 112 11.85 1.17 -1.08
N TYR A 113 10.64 0.63 -0.97
CA TYR A 113 10.15 -0.39 -1.90
C TYR A 113 9.98 0.12 -3.33
N LEU A 114 9.60 1.39 -3.52
CA LEU A 114 9.56 2.01 -4.84
C LEU A 114 10.96 2.04 -5.48
N ARG A 115 11.95 2.54 -4.74
CA ARG A 115 13.35 2.60 -5.20
C ARG A 115 13.92 1.22 -5.48
N LEU A 116 13.61 0.24 -4.63
CA LEU A 116 14.03 -1.14 -4.81
C LEU A 116 13.42 -1.75 -6.08
N THR A 117 12.16 -1.43 -6.39
CA THR A 117 11.51 -1.87 -7.64
C THR A 117 12.18 -1.30 -8.88
N PHE A 118 12.63 -0.05 -8.81
CA PHE A 118 13.43 0.54 -9.88
C PHE A 118 14.78 -0.15 -9.99
N ALA A 119 15.46 -0.39 -8.86
CA ALA A 119 16.72 -1.12 -8.83
C ALA A 119 16.55 -2.48 -9.52
N ASP A 120 15.59 -3.31 -9.09
CA ASP A 120 15.29 -4.64 -9.67
C ASP A 120 15.13 -4.64 -11.20
N LEU A 121 14.61 -3.55 -11.77
CA LEU A 121 14.36 -3.44 -13.22
C LEU A 121 15.53 -2.88 -14.01
N PHE A 122 16.26 -1.92 -13.47
CA PHE A 122 17.31 -1.21 -14.20
C PHE A 122 18.70 -1.79 -13.94
N GLU A 123 18.93 -2.40 -12.78
CA GLU A 123 20.19 -3.05 -12.41
C GLU A 123 19.89 -4.25 -11.48
N PRO A 124 20.12 -5.49 -11.89
CA PRO A 124 19.84 -6.67 -11.04
C PRO A 124 20.96 -6.99 -10.01
N GLU A 125 22.16 -6.45 -10.17
CA GLU A 125 23.28 -6.60 -9.21
C GLU A 125 23.20 -5.86 -7.84
N PRO A 126 22.53 -4.70 -7.68
CA PRO A 126 22.50 -3.92 -6.44
C PRO A 126 21.77 -4.64 -5.30
N LEU A 127 20.90 -5.61 -5.58
CA LEU A 127 20.29 -6.46 -4.55
C LEU A 127 21.36 -7.23 -3.76
N SER A 128 22.39 -7.73 -4.43
CA SER A 128 23.48 -8.46 -3.76
C SER A 128 24.30 -7.54 -2.83
N GLY A 129 24.51 -6.29 -3.25
CA GLY A 129 25.17 -5.26 -2.42
C GLY A 129 24.33 -4.85 -1.21
N LEU A 130 23.01 -4.74 -1.35
CA LEU A 130 22.10 -4.46 -0.23
C LEU A 130 22.00 -5.63 0.75
N VAL A 131 22.00 -6.87 0.24
CA VAL A 131 22.04 -8.08 1.07
C VAL A 131 23.37 -8.18 1.83
N ALA A 132 24.50 -7.95 1.14
CA ALA A 132 25.82 -7.92 1.77
C ALA A 132 25.92 -6.82 2.84
N PHE A 133 25.49 -5.59 2.53
CA PHE A 133 25.43 -4.49 3.49
C PHE A 133 24.58 -4.82 4.73
N ARG A 134 23.44 -5.49 4.53
CA ARG A 134 22.59 -5.95 5.63
C ARG A 134 23.29 -6.99 6.52
N HIS A 135 24.13 -7.84 5.95
CA HIS A 135 24.89 -8.86 6.69
C HIS A 135 26.16 -8.31 7.37
N ASP A 136 26.89 -7.42 6.69
CA ASP A 136 28.17 -6.86 7.16
C ASP A 136 27.99 -5.77 8.23
N GLY A 137 26.82 -5.12 8.30
CA GLY A 137 26.47 -4.21 9.42
C GLY A 137 26.54 -4.87 10.81
N GLY A 138 26.69 -6.20 10.87
CA GLY A 138 26.94 -6.95 12.09
C GLY A 138 28.37 -6.87 12.64
N ASP A 139 29.39 -6.55 11.83
CA ASP A 139 30.81 -6.62 12.28
C ASP A 139 31.30 -5.32 12.95
N ASP A 140 30.74 -4.16 12.59
CA ASP A 140 31.03 -2.86 13.22
C ASP A 140 29.98 -2.43 14.27
N GLY A 141 29.00 -3.29 14.57
CA GLY A 141 27.97 -3.06 15.60
C GLY A 141 26.91 -2.00 15.25
N GLY A 142 26.82 -1.57 13.99
CA GLY A 142 25.82 -0.61 13.51
C GLY A 142 24.52 -1.30 13.07
N GLU A 143 23.40 -1.01 13.74
CA GLU A 143 22.10 -1.53 13.32
C GLU A 143 21.72 -1.01 11.92
N VAL A 144 21.40 -1.93 11.00
CA VAL A 144 20.96 -1.60 9.63
C VAL A 144 19.54 -1.06 9.71
N THR A 145 19.40 0.26 9.55
CA THR A 145 18.11 0.96 9.57
C THR A 145 17.53 1.11 8.17
N LEU A 146 16.22 1.31 8.10
CA LEU A 146 15.52 1.66 6.85
C LEU A 146 16.12 2.91 6.18
N ASP A 147 16.53 3.91 6.97
CA ASP A 147 17.17 5.12 6.47
C ASP A 147 18.51 4.81 5.80
N SER A 148 19.33 3.94 6.39
CA SER A 148 20.59 3.53 5.79
C SER A 148 20.39 2.84 4.44
N LEU A 149 19.39 1.97 4.33
CA LEU A 149 19.03 1.29 3.08
C LEU A 149 18.51 2.28 2.02
N ASN A 150 17.71 3.26 2.43
CA ASN A 150 17.23 4.33 1.55
C ASN A 150 18.36 5.20 1.01
N ILE A 151 19.38 5.49 1.83
CA ILE A 151 20.58 6.23 1.42
C ILE A 151 21.38 5.43 0.39
N GLN A 152 21.57 4.13 0.61
CA GLN A 152 22.26 3.26 -0.35
C GLN A 152 21.54 3.22 -1.70
N LEU A 153 20.22 3.05 -1.71
CA LEU A 153 19.42 3.08 -2.94
C LEU A 153 19.45 4.45 -3.65
N ASP A 154 19.42 5.57 -2.92
CA ASP A 154 19.59 6.90 -3.53
C ASP A 154 21.00 7.04 -4.16
N GLY A 155 22.03 6.55 -3.46
CA GLY A 155 23.41 6.54 -3.96
C GLY A 155 23.56 5.73 -5.24
N LEU A 156 22.97 4.53 -5.30
CA LEU A 156 22.92 3.69 -6.49
C LEU A 156 22.25 4.40 -7.67
N SER A 157 21.11 5.06 -7.44
CA SER A 157 20.35 5.76 -8.48
C SER A 157 21.14 6.87 -9.22
N ARG A 158 22.25 7.35 -8.64
CA ARG A 158 23.12 8.36 -9.26
C ARG A 158 23.92 7.83 -10.44
N HIS A 159 24.10 6.51 -10.52
CA HIS A 159 24.83 5.84 -11.60
C HIS A 159 23.90 5.46 -12.76
N TRP A 160 22.59 5.51 -12.55
CA TRP A 160 21.61 5.22 -13.59
C TRP A 160 21.62 6.30 -14.67
N ALA A 161 21.17 5.92 -15.88
CA ALA A 161 20.95 6.87 -16.96
C ALA A 161 20.04 8.02 -16.52
N GLY A 162 20.30 9.24 -16.99
CA GLY A 162 19.59 10.45 -16.57
C GLY A 162 18.06 10.33 -16.69
N THR A 163 17.57 9.71 -17.77
CA THR A 163 16.15 9.46 -17.98
C THR A 163 15.53 8.52 -16.94
N ALA A 164 16.24 7.47 -16.53
CA ALA A 164 15.76 6.54 -15.50
C ALA A 164 15.70 7.23 -14.13
N ARG A 165 16.68 8.09 -13.83
CA ARG A 165 16.72 8.87 -12.58
C ARG A 165 15.63 9.93 -12.52
N GLU A 166 15.41 10.68 -13.61
CA GLU A 166 14.31 11.64 -13.73
C GLU A 166 12.96 10.95 -13.56
N HIS A 167 12.82 9.77 -14.18
CA HIS A 167 11.61 8.95 -14.06
C HIS A 167 11.38 8.45 -12.63
N LEU A 168 12.44 8.00 -11.93
CA LEU A 168 12.35 7.68 -10.50
C LEU A 168 11.88 8.90 -9.71
N LYS A 169 12.51 10.07 -9.89
CA LYS A 169 12.15 11.29 -9.14
C LYS A 169 10.70 11.71 -9.36
N ALA A 170 10.20 11.60 -10.58
CA ALA A 170 8.79 11.85 -10.87
C ALA A 170 7.85 10.85 -10.17
N CYS A 171 8.25 9.57 -10.10
CA CYS A 171 7.51 8.55 -9.35
C CYS A 171 7.56 8.78 -7.83
N GLU A 172 8.71 9.18 -7.28
CA GLU A 172 8.84 9.55 -5.87
C GLU A 172 7.87 10.69 -5.53
N GLN A 173 7.79 11.72 -6.38
CA GLN A 173 6.85 12.81 -6.20
C GLN A 173 5.39 12.33 -6.28
N ALA A 174 5.03 11.52 -7.28
CA ALA A 174 3.67 11.01 -7.42
C ALA A 174 3.25 10.13 -6.22
N LEU A 175 4.19 9.38 -5.63
CA LEU A 175 3.96 8.63 -4.40
C LEU A 175 3.63 9.58 -3.25
N PHE A 176 4.41 10.65 -3.10
CA PHE A 176 4.25 11.62 -2.02
C PHE A 176 2.97 12.44 -2.14
N ASP A 177 2.65 12.93 -3.32
CA ASP A 177 1.40 13.66 -3.56
C ASP A 177 0.19 12.80 -3.17
N ALA A 178 0.18 11.53 -3.62
CA ALA A 178 -0.87 10.59 -3.28
C ALA A 178 -0.90 10.20 -1.80
N TRP A 179 0.26 10.24 -1.11
CA TRP A 179 0.36 9.99 0.32
C TRP A 179 -0.28 11.13 1.12
N ASP A 180 0.09 12.36 0.80
CA ASP A 180 -0.37 13.56 1.50
C ASP A 180 -1.90 13.73 1.34
N GLU A 181 -2.46 13.32 0.20
CA GLU A 181 -3.91 13.23 -0.02
C GLU A 181 -4.64 12.22 0.89
N THR A 182 -3.95 11.22 1.46
CA THR A 182 -4.59 10.26 2.37
C THR A 182 -4.88 10.84 3.75
N GLY A 183 -4.27 11.97 4.11
CA GLY A 183 -4.39 12.57 5.44
C GLY A 183 -3.81 11.71 6.58
N PHE A 184 -3.01 10.70 6.25
CA PHE A 184 -2.34 9.84 7.23
C PHE A 184 -1.20 10.61 7.91
N ASP A 185 -1.30 10.78 9.22
CA ASP A 185 -0.22 11.29 10.06
C ASP A 185 0.60 10.10 10.59
N GLU A 186 1.90 10.05 10.27
CA GLU A 186 2.81 9.01 10.74
C GLU A 186 2.93 8.97 12.28
N HIS A 187 2.52 10.06 12.95
CA HIS A 187 2.54 10.20 14.39
C HIS A 187 1.23 9.79 15.09
N ASP A 188 0.17 9.50 14.35
CA ASP A 188 -1.13 9.07 14.90
C ASP A 188 -1.73 7.93 14.05
N PRO A 189 -1.29 6.67 14.25
CA PRO A 189 -1.79 5.55 13.46
C PRO A 189 -3.30 5.42 13.68
N PRO A 190 -4.10 5.22 12.61
CA PRO A 190 -5.54 5.13 12.73
C PRO A 190 -5.90 4.01 13.70
N GLY A 191 -6.46 4.40 14.84
CA GLY A 191 -6.83 3.49 15.91
C GLY A 191 -7.70 2.36 15.37
N LEU A 192 -7.29 1.13 15.63
CA LEU A 192 -8.17 -0.02 15.44
C LEU A 192 -9.40 0.21 16.34
N PRO A 193 -10.63 0.12 15.82
CA PRO A 193 -11.80 0.10 16.69
C PRO A 193 -11.65 -1.10 17.64
N SER A 194 -11.67 -0.79 18.94
CA SER A 194 -11.63 -1.76 20.04
C SER A 194 -12.93 -2.56 20.13
#